data_AF-A0A3B8WXR8-F1
#
_entry.id   AF-A0A3B8WXR8-F1
#
_cell.length_a   1.000
_cell.length_b   1.000
_cell.length_c   1.000
_cell.angle_alpha   90.00
_cell.angle_beta   90.00
_cell.angle_gamma   90.00
#
_symmetry.space_group_name_H-M   'P 1'
#
loop_
_entity.id
_entity.type
_entity.pdbx_description
1 polymer ?
#
loop_
_entity_poly.entity_id
_entity_poly.type
_entity_poly.pdbx_seq_one_letter_code
_entity_poly.pdbx_strand_id
1 'polypeptide(L)' 'MGFGGISVSSLLIILLIVLVLFGGKRLRSLGDDLGGAIKGFRRAVKDDEAAKADSAATGETAAEAEHGKPASRD' A
#
# COMPACT_ATOMS: atom_id res chain seq x y z
N MET A 1 -21.55 -20.37 10.76
CA MET A 1 -20.47 -21.37 10.71
C MET A 1 -19.21 -20.72 10.16
N GLY A 2 -18.56 -19.87 10.95
CA GLY A 2 -17.31 -19.21 10.56
C GLY A 2 -16.10 -20.11 10.79
N PHE A 3 -14.94 -19.70 10.29
CA PHE A 3 -13.62 -20.32 10.45
C PHE A 3 -13.11 -20.47 11.91
N GLY A 4 -13.98 -20.64 12.90
CA GLY A 4 -13.66 -20.75 14.33
C GLY A 4 -13.00 -22.07 14.75
N GLY A 5 -12.56 -22.89 13.80
CA GLY A 5 -11.82 -24.13 14.04
C GLY A 5 -10.41 -24.15 13.43
N ILE A 6 -10.03 -23.14 12.64
CA ILE A 6 -8.67 -23.05 12.10
C ILE A 6 -7.81 -22.35 13.15
N SER A 7 -7.25 -23.16 14.06
CA SER A 7 -6.25 -22.68 15.00
C SER A 7 -4.92 -22.39 14.28
N VAL A 8 -4.13 -21.44 14.81
CA VAL A 8 -2.80 -21.12 14.27
C VAL A 8 -1.90 -22.37 14.24
N SER A 9 -2.04 -23.26 15.23
CA SER A 9 -1.33 -24.54 15.29
C SER A 9 -1.70 -25.48 14.14
N SER A 10 -2.98 -25.54 13.75
CA SER A 10 -3.43 -26.34 12.61
C SER A 10 -2.86 -25.80 11.29
N LEU A 11 -2.77 -24.48 11.15
CA LEU A 11 -2.20 -23.85 9.94
C LEU A 11 -0.70 -24.17 9.78
N LEU A 12 0.06 -24.25 10.87
CA LEU A 12 1.48 -24.65 10.83
C LEU A 12 1.67 -26.09 10.36
N ILE A 13 0.81 -27.01 10.78
CA ILE A 13 0.85 -28.41 10.35
C ILE A 13 0.57 -28.51 8.85
N ILE A 14 -0.46 -27.79 8.37
CA ILE A 14 -0.80 -27.74 6.94
C ILE A 14 0.36 -27.14 6.12
N LEU A 15 0.96 -26.06 6.61
CA LEU A 15 2.12 -25.44 5.97
C LEU A 15 3.30 -26.40 5.84
N LEU A 16 3.56 -27.20 6.89
CA LEU A 16 4.62 -28.19 6.89
C LEU A 16 4.35 -29.29 5.84
N ILE A 17 3.12 -29.78 5.72
CA ILE A 17 2.73 -30.75 4.69
C ILE A 17 2.93 -30.15 3.29
N VAL A 18 2.46 -28.93 3.04
CA VAL A 18 2.63 -28.24 1.76
C VAL A 18 4.11 -28.08 1.41
N LEU A 19 4.95 -27.73 2.38
CA LEU A 19 6.39 -27.59 2.19
C LEU A 19 7.07 -28.92 1.82
N VAL A 20 6.61 -30.05 2.40
CA VAL A 20 7.13 -31.39 2.07
C VAL A 20 6.67 -31.83 0.68
N LEU A 21 5.40 -31.59 0.32
CA LEU A 21 4.85 -32.00 -0.99
C LEU A 21 5.43 -31.20 -2.15
N PHE A 22 5.50 -29.87 -2.01
CA PHE A 22 5.97 -28.98 -3.08
C PHE A 22 7.48 -28.75 -3.03
N GLY A 23 8.11 -28.98 -1.87
CA GLY A 23 9.50 -28.62 -1.59
C GLY A 23 9.69 -27.12 -1.40
N GLY A 24 10.64 -26.73 -0.55
CA GLY A 24 10.95 -25.32 -0.28
C GLY A 24 11.39 -24.50 -1.50
N LYS A 25 11.97 -25.14 -2.53
CA LYS A 25 12.45 -24.45 -3.74
C LYS A 25 11.29 -23.91 -4.59
N ARG A 26 10.21 -24.66 -4.76
CA ARG A 26 9.03 -24.22 -5.52
C ARG A 26 8.27 -23.14 -4.77
N LEU A 27 8.09 -23.33 -3.46
CA LEU A 27 7.43 -22.36 -2.59
C LEU A 27 8.20 -21.04 -2.51
N ARG A 28 9.54 -21.08 -2.53
CA ARG A 28 10.38 -19.88 -2.56
C ARG A 28 10.26 -19.12 -3.88
N SER A 29 10.37 -19.82 -5.02
CA SER A 29 10.23 -19.18 -6.35
C SER A 29 8.87 -18.48 -6.49
N LEU A 30 7.78 -19.19 -6.17
CA LEU A 30 6.43 -18.62 -6.22
C LEU A 30 6.22 -17.53 -5.17
N GLY A 31 6.82 -17.68 -3.98
CA GLY A 31 6.76 -16.70 -2.91
C GLY A 31 7.52 -15.42 -3.21
N ASP A 32 8.64 -15.49 -3.92
CA ASP A 32 9.42 -14.31 -4.34
C ASP A 32 8.63 -13.52 -5.41
N ASP A 33 7.99 -14.19 -6.37
CA ASP A 33 7.15 -13.55 -7.39
C ASP A 33 5.90 -12.89 -6.79
N LEU A 34 5.13 -13.64 -6.00
CA LEU A 34 3.91 -13.14 -5.34
C LEU A 34 4.25 -12.10 -4.26
N GLY A 35 5.33 -12.32 -3.51
CA GLY A 35 5.81 -11.41 -2.47
C GLY A 35 6.28 -10.08 -3.05
N GLY A 36 6.94 -10.10 -4.20
CA GLY A 36 7.31 -8.89 -4.95
C GLY A 36 6.09 -8.05 -5.34
N ALA A 37 5.07 -8.69 -5.91
CA ALA A 37 3.82 -8.03 -6.30
C ALA A 37 3.08 -7.42 -5.09
N ILE A 38 2.93 -8.19 -4.01
CA ILE A 38 2.25 -7.74 -2.78
C ILE A 38 3.04 -6.60 -2.11
N LYS A 39 4.38 -6.65 -2.12
CA LYS A 39 5.23 -5.58 -1.58
C LYS A 39 5.06 -4.27 -2.35
N GLY A 40 4.97 -4.33 -3.67
CA GLY A 40 4.68 -3.19 -4.53
C GLY A 40 3.31 -2.59 -4.23
N PHE A 41 2.27 -3.44 -4.17
CA PHE A 41 0.91 -3.02 -3.81
C PHE A 41 0.84 -2.34 -2.44
N ARG A 42 1.44 -2.95 -1.41
CA ARG A 42 1.42 -2.39 -0.05
C ARG A 42 2.20 -1.08 0.06
N ARG A 43 3.23 -0.88 -0.75
CA ARG A 43 3.94 0.40 -0.88
C ARG A 43 3.05 1.46 -1.50
N ALA A 44 2.42 1.17 -2.65
CA ALA A 44 1.55 2.11 -3.33
C ALA A 44 0.36 2.56 -2.46
N VAL A 45 -0.27 1.62 -1.75
CA VAL A 45 -1.37 1.94 -0.80
C VAL A 45 -0.88 2.81 0.35
N LYS A 46 0.31 2.54 0.89
CA LYS A 46 0.88 3.33 2.00
C LYS A 46 1.32 4.73 1.55
N ASP A 47 1.80 4.85 0.31
CA ASP A 47 2.21 6.12 -0.29
C ASP A 47 0.98 7.00 -0.62
N ASP A 48 -0.12 6.40 -1.08
CA ASP A 48 -1.41 7.08 -1.28
C ASP A 48 -1.99 7.60 0.06
N GLU A 49 -1.90 6.81 1.14
CA GLU A 49 -2.29 7.26 2.47
C GLU A 49 -1.38 8.39 3.01
N ALA A 50 -0.07 8.32 2.76
CA ALA A 50 0.85 9.39 3.14
C ALA A 50 0.59 10.69 2.35
N ALA A 51 0.33 10.59 1.04
CA ALA A 51 -0.02 11.73 0.18
C ALA A 51 -1.37 12.37 0.57
N LYS A 52 -2.33 11.57 1.06
CA LYS A 52 -3.60 12.08 1.62
C LYS A 52 -3.42 12.78 2.98
N ALA A 53 -2.43 12.38 3.78
CA ALA A 53 -2.13 13.03 5.05
C ALA A 53 -1.44 14.40 4.87
N ASP A 54 -0.57 14.55 3.86
CA ASP A 54 0.11 15.82 3.54
C ASP A 54 -0.83 16.84 2.88
N SER A 55 -1.81 16.37 2.09
CA SER A 55 -2.80 17.25 1.44
C SER A 55 -3.80 17.90 2.42
N ALA A 56 -3.83 17.48 3.68
CA ALA A 56 -4.63 18.11 4.73
C ALA A 56 -3.91 19.29 5.44
N ALA A 57 -2.62 19.52 5.17
CA ALA A 57 -1.82 20.55 5.85
C ALA A 57 -1.38 21.72 4.94
N THR A 58 -1.72 21.73 3.65
CA THR A 58 -1.35 22.81 2.72
C THR A 58 -2.55 23.23 1.89
N GLY A 59 -3.52 23.87 2.56
CA GLY A 59 -4.77 24.36 1.96
C GLY A 59 -5.06 25.84 2.17
N GLU A 60 -4.13 26.62 2.72
CA GLU A 60 -4.29 28.07 2.89
C GLU A 60 -2.96 28.77 2.55
N THR A 61 -2.79 29.19 1.31
CA THR A 61 -2.06 30.41 0.85
C THR A 61 -1.93 30.31 -0.68
N ALA A 62 -2.93 30.79 -1.43
CA ALA A 62 -2.76 31.30 -2.80
C ALA A 62 -4.11 31.69 -3.42
N ALA A 63 -4.69 32.80 -2.97
CA ALA A 63 -5.59 33.67 -3.72
C ALA A 63 -5.58 34.99 -2.93
N GLU A 64 -4.85 36.01 -3.33
CA GLU A 64 -5.27 36.93 -4.39
C GLU A 64 -4.06 37.80 -4.79
N ALA A 65 -3.58 37.63 -6.02
CA ALA A 65 -2.71 38.57 -6.70
C ALA A 65 -3.15 38.64 -8.17
N GLU A 66 -4.42 38.98 -8.38
CA GLU A 66 -4.97 39.33 -9.69
C GLU A 66 -4.92 40.86 -9.85
N HIS A 67 -3.94 41.27 -10.66
CA HIS A 67 -4.23 42.04 -11.87
C HIS A 67 -5.15 43.27 -11.73
N GLY A 68 -4.58 44.38 -11.22
CA GLY A 68 -5.12 45.72 -11.42
C GLY A 68 -4.14 46.59 -12.21
N LYS A 69 -4.19 46.55 -13.54
CA LYS A 69 -3.68 47.67 -14.36
C LYS A 69 -4.84 48.62 -14.65
N PRO A 70 -4.84 49.82 -14.05
CA PRO A 70 -5.28 51.04 -14.73
C PRO A 70 -4.05 51.95 -14.87
N ALA A 71 -3.60 52.20 -16.10
CA ALA A 71 -3.99 53.38 -16.85
C ALA A 71 -3.56 54.68 -16.14
N SER A 72 -2.46 55.25 -16.65
CA SER A 72 -2.24 56.69 -16.91
C SER A 72 -2.98 57.69 -16.04
N ARG A 73 -2.26 58.63 -15.41
CA ARG A 73 -2.41 60.10 -15.57
C ARG A 73 -1.59 60.89 -14.54
N ASP A 74 -0.80 61.84 -15.08
CA ASP A 74 -0.22 63.07 -14.50
C ASP A 74 0.74 62.99 -13.29
#